data_AF-A0A812ZY91-F1
#
_entry.id   AF-A0A812ZY91-F1
#
_cell.length_a   1.000
_cell.length_b   1.000
_cell.length_c   1.000
_cell.angle_alpha   90.00
_cell.angle_beta   90.00
_cell.angle_gamma   90.00
#
_symmetry.space_group_name_H-M   'P 1'
#
loop_
_entity.id
_entity.type
_entity.pdbx_description
1 polymer ?
#
loop_
_entity_poly.entity_id
_entity_poly.type
_entity_poly.pdbx_seq_one_letter_code
_entity_poly.pdbx_strand_id
1 'polypeptide(L)'
;WSATTLVIRNLPDVLASQGEVVSWLDEVGHGRGYDFLLYVPKKTNPVVSQVASGAYVFVNYRSAHLAQDCFHALQHKAVDNGTTKVVLNVVISKLQGKQALTERFKDLAKSGRLVPLVDDRTNEQLDIQKTQGSQRPSSWMYQ
;
A
#
# COMPACT_ATOMS: atom_id res chain seq x y z
N TRP A 1 -16.30 2.53 -10.28
CA TRP A 1 -15.18 2.55 -11.24
C TRP A 1 -14.44 1.22 -11.12
N SER A 2 -13.68 0.80 -12.14
CA SER A 2 -13.02 -0.53 -12.19
C SER A 2 -11.50 -0.48 -12.06
N ALA A 3 -10.94 0.68 -11.68
CA ALA A 3 -9.53 0.83 -11.40
C ALA A 3 -9.09 -0.05 -10.22
N THR A 4 -7.85 -0.50 -10.25
CA THR A 4 -7.22 -1.30 -9.19
C THR A 4 -6.03 -0.59 -8.57
N THR A 5 -5.44 0.37 -9.28
CA THR A 5 -4.27 1.12 -8.82
C THR A 5 -4.64 2.49 -8.29
N LEU A 6 -4.18 2.77 -7.08
CA LEU A 6 -4.32 4.04 -6.39
C LEU A 6 -2.96 4.68 -6.11
N VAL A 7 -2.97 6.00 -5.99
CA VAL A 7 -1.86 6.78 -5.43
C VAL A 7 -2.38 7.47 -4.18
N ILE A 8 -1.78 7.17 -3.02
CA ILE A 8 -2.10 7.82 -1.76
C ILE A 8 -1.03 8.87 -1.51
N ARG A 9 -1.44 10.14 -1.45
CA ARG A 9 -0.59 11.31 -1.26
C ARG A 9 -0.80 11.92 0.11
N ASN A 10 0.13 12.82 0.48
CA ASN A 10 0.17 13.49 1.78
C ASN A 10 0.31 12.47 2.91
N LEU A 11 1.13 11.44 2.71
CA LEU A 11 1.45 10.49 3.78
C LEU A 11 2.11 11.26 4.93
N PRO A 12 1.77 10.94 6.19
CA PRO A 12 2.42 11.55 7.33
C PRO A 12 3.91 11.18 7.35
N ASP A 13 4.75 12.15 7.69
CA ASP A 13 6.21 12.09 7.78
C ASP A 13 6.70 11.06 8.82
N VAL A 14 5.84 10.62 9.75
CA VAL A 14 6.16 9.49 10.65
C VAL A 14 6.31 8.16 9.90
N LEU A 15 5.76 8.04 8.69
CA LEU A 15 5.94 6.89 7.82
C LEU A 15 7.19 7.12 6.95
N ALA A 16 8.36 6.80 7.49
CA ALA A 16 9.66 7.07 6.88
C ALA A 16 10.14 5.93 5.97
N SER A 17 9.56 4.74 6.08
CA SER A 17 9.98 3.55 5.37
C SER A 17 8.84 2.78 4.71
N GLN A 18 9.18 1.95 3.71
CA GLN A 18 8.20 1.09 3.05
C GLN A 18 7.55 0.09 4.01
N GLY A 19 8.29 -0.42 5.01
CA GLY A 19 7.75 -1.36 6.01
C GLY A 19 6.70 -0.72 6.93
N GLU A 20 6.92 0.54 7.32
CA GLU A 20 5.94 1.30 8.11
C GLU A 20 4.69 1.60 7.30
N VAL A 21 4.84 1.97 6.02
CA VAL A 21 3.70 2.21 5.12
C VAL A 21 2.89 0.94 4.89
N VAL A 22 3.55 -0.21 4.75
CA VAL A 22 2.89 -1.52 4.65
C VAL A 22 2.08 -1.82 5.91
N SER A 23 2.70 -1.69 7.08
CA SER A 23 2.04 -1.98 8.37
C SER A 23 0.85 -1.04 8.58
N TRP A 24 1.05 0.25 8.33
CA TRP A 24 0.00 1.26 8.40
C TRP A 24 -1.14 0.96 7.42
N LEU A 25 -0.85 0.65 6.15
CA LEU A 25 -1.87 0.37 5.15
C LEU A 25 -2.64 -0.92 5.46
N ASP A 26 -1.96 -1.94 5.99
CA ASP A 26 -2.59 -3.18 6.45
C ASP A 26 -3.62 -2.89 7.57
N GLU A 27 -3.32 -1.94 8.46
CA GLU A 27 -4.21 -1.51 9.55
C GLU A 27 -5.35 -0.61 9.07
N VAL A 28 -5.05 0.45 8.32
CA VAL A 28 -6.03 1.50 7.99
C VAL A 28 -6.78 1.28 6.67
N GLY A 29 -6.22 0.46 5.77
CA GLY A 29 -6.73 0.18 4.44
C GLY A 29 -7.55 -1.11 4.33
N HIS A 30 -7.92 -1.71 5.46
CA HIS A 30 -8.67 -2.97 5.55
C HIS A 30 -7.91 -4.22 5.03
N GLY A 31 -6.61 -4.31 5.33
CA GLY A 31 -5.82 -5.54 5.23
C GLY A 31 -5.08 -5.79 3.91
N ARG A 32 -4.36 -6.93 3.86
CA ARG A 32 -3.54 -7.39 2.73
C ARG A 32 -4.40 -7.83 1.54
N GLY A 33 -4.73 -6.88 0.67
CA GLY A 33 -5.48 -7.09 -0.58
C GLY A 33 -4.75 -6.64 -1.84
N TYR A 34 -3.52 -6.13 -1.69
CA TYR A 34 -2.71 -5.60 -2.76
C TYR A 34 -1.65 -6.59 -3.24
N ASP A 35 -1.26 -6.46 -4.50
CA ASP A 35 -0.23 -7.27 -5.16
C ASP A 35 0.99 -6.46 -5.60
N PHE A 36 0.92 -5.13 -5.43
CA PHE A 36 2.02 -4.20 -5.66
C PHE A 36 1.92 -3.04 -4.69
N LEU A 37 3.04 -2.69 -4.05
CA LEU A 37 3.17 -1.48 -3.26
C LEU A 37 4.56 -0.86 -3.50
N LEU A 38 4.59 0.44 -3.79
CA LEU A 38 5.84 1.20 -3.88
C LEU A 38 5.72 2.49 -3.10
N TYR A 39 6.48 2.60 -2.03
CA TYR A 39 6.61 3.83 -1.27
C TYR A 39 7.65 4.75 -1.94
N VAL A 40 7.27 6.02 -2.11
CA VAL A 40 8.18 7.07 -2.58
C VAL A 40 8.34 8.10 -1.46
N PRO A 41 9.52 8.16 -0.82
CA PRO A 41 9.78 9.11 0.24
C PRO A 41 9.78 10.54 -0.30
N LYS A 42 9.52 11.48 0.59
CA LYS A 42 9.66 12.92 0.32
C LYS A 42 11.10 13.20 -0.12
N LYS A 43 11.27 13.92 -1.23
CA LYS A 43 12.60 14.40 -1.64
C LYS A 43 13.08 15.45 -0.64
N THR A 44 14.17 15.15 0.06
CA THR A 44 14.79 16.03 1.06
C THR A 44 15.72 17.09 0.45
N ASN A 45 15.76 17.24 -0.88
CA ASN A 45 16.74 18.13 -1.51
C ASN A 45 16.28 19.60 -1.47
N PRO A 46 16.92 20.48 -0.67
CA PRO A 46 16.43 21.84 -0.39
C PRO A 46 16.60 22.82 -1.56
N VAL A 47 17.33 22.45 -2.62
CA VAL A 47 17.72 23.38 -3.69
C VAL A 47 16.68 23.48 -4.82
N VAL A 48 15.77 22.50 -4.97
CA VAL A 48 14.98 22.36 -6.22
C VAL A 48 13.46 22.33 -6.04
N SER A 49 12.91 22.07 -4.85
CA SER A 49 11.44 21.94 -4.70
C SER A 49 10.80 23.11 -3.96
N GLN A 50 10.42 24.15 -4.69
CA GLN A 50 9.46 25.16 -4.21
C GLN A 50 8.03 24.60 -4.03
N VAL A 51 7.81 23.33 -4.39
CA VAL A 51 6.59 22.58 -4.10
C VAL A 51 6.98 21.38 -3.25
N ALA A 52 6.80 21.47 -1.94
CA ALA A 52 7.01 20.36 -1.01
C ALA A 52 6.04 19.21 -1.35
N SER A 53 6.41 18.36 -2.30
CA SER A 53 5.66 17.14 -2.58
C SER A 53 5.94 16.16 -1.45
N GLY A 54 4.97 15.99 -0.55
CA GLY A 54 5.04 15.01 0.54
C GLY A 54 5.24 13.59 0.02
N ALA A 55 5.55 12.67 0.94
CA ALA A 55 5.68 11.27 0.60
C ALA A 55 4.36 10.72 0.04
N TYR A 56 4.45 9.74 -0.85
CA TYR A 56 3.29 9.10 -1.45
C TYR A 56 3.57 7.63 -1.75
N VAL A 57 2.51 6.86 -1.95
CA VAL A 57 2.60 5.43 -2.26
C VAL A 57 1.76 5.09 -3.47
N PHE A 58 2.31 4.25 -4.34
CA PHE A 58 1.55 3.51 -5.34
C PHE A 58 1.13 2.18 -4.76
N VAL A 59 -0.15 1.84 -4.88
CA VAL A 59 -0.67 0.54 -4.48
C VAL A 59 -1.58 -0.01 -5.57
N ASN A 60 -1.39 -1.27 -5.97
CA ASN A 60 -2.32 -2.00 -6.81
C ASN A 60 -3.04 -3.07 -6.00
N TYR A 61 -4.36 -3.01 -6.00
CA TYR A 61 -5.20 -4.04 -5.41
C TYR A 61 -5.49 -5.17 -6.39
N ARG A 62 -5.72 -6.37 -5.86
CA ARG A 62 -6.07 -7.56 -6.65
C ARG A 62 -7.45 -7.47 -7.29
N SER A 63 -8.32 -6.62 -6.74
CA SER A 63 -9.65 -6.36 -7.30
C SER A 63 -10.00 -4.88 -7.19
N ALA A 64 -10.86 -4.41 -8.09
CA ALA A 64 -11.37 -3.04 -8.05
C ALA A 64 -12.19 -2.77 -6.78
N HIS A 65 -12.89 -3.78 -6.26
CA HIS A 65 -13.65 -3.67 -5.02
C HIS A 65 -12.76 -3.29 -3.83
N LEU A 66 -11.63 -3.98 -3.65
CA LEU A 66 -10.67 -3.66 -2.58
C LEU A 66 -10.05 -2.27 -2.74
N ALA A 67 -9.78 -1.87 -4.00
CA ALA A 67 -9.32 -0.50 -4.27
C ALA A 67 -10.41 0.52 -3.88
N GLN A 68 -11.68 0.27 -4.19
CA GLN A 68 -12.78 1.14 -3.81
C GLN A 68 -12.90 1.25 -2.28
N ASP A 69 -12.81 0.14 -1.56
CA ASP A 69 -12.88 0.12 -0.10
C ASP A 69 -11.74 0.95 0.50
N CYS A 70 -10.50 0.75 0.03
CA CYS A 70 -9.36 1.56 0.45
C CYS A 70 -9.56 3.05 0.12
N PHE A 71 -10.07 3.37 -1.07
CA PHE A 71 -10.35 4.75 -1.47
C PHE A 71 -11.35 5.40 -0.52
N HIS A 72 -12.47 4.75 -0.24
CA HIS A 72 -13.50 5.28 0.65
C HIS A 72 -13.03 5.39 2.11
N ALA A 73 -12.19 4.45 2.57
CA ALA A 73 -11.65 4.46 3.91
C ALA A 73 -10.63 5.59 4.15
N LEU A 74 -9.85 5.95 3.13
CA LEU A 74 -8.70 6.86 3.28
C LEU A 74 -8.90 8.23 2.64
N GLN A 75 -9.81 8.39 1.69
CA GLN A 75 -10.01 9.67 1.01
C GLN A 75 -10.43 10.75 2.01
N HIS A 76 -9.66 11.84 2.04
CA HIS A 76 -9.86 12.98 2.94
C HIS A 76 -9.80 12.63 4.44
N LYS A 77 -9.27 11.45 4.80
CA LYS A 77 -9.06 11.10 6.20
C LYS A 77 -7.94 11.96 6.76
N ALA A 78 -8.21 12.63 7.88
CA ALA A 78 -7.19 13.34 8.63
C ALA A 78 -6.41 12.34 9.49
N VAL A 79 -5.10 12.27 9.28
CA VAL A 79 -4.18 11.41 10.04
C VAL A 79 -3.16 12.26 10.79
N ASP A 80 -2.71 11.75 11.92
CA ASP A 80 -1.72 12.45 12.75
C ASP A 80 -0.33 12.36 12.09
N ASN A 81 0.35 13.50 12.02
CA ASN A 81 1.71 13.66 11.51
C ASN A 81 2.68 14.08 12.64
N GLY A 82 2.41 13.66 13.87
CA GLY A 82 3.24 13.90 15.06
C GLY A 82 2.99 15.26 15.72
N THR A 83 2.91 16.33 14.94
CA THR A 83 2.63 17.70 15.45
C THR A 83 1.40 18.36 14.82
N THR A 84 0.97 17.88 13.65
CA THR A 84 -0.17 18.42 12.91
C THR A 84 -0.99 17.28 12.30
N LYS A 85 -2.24 17.57 11.93
CA LYS A 85 -3.04 16.62 11.15
C LYS A 85 -2.84 16.90 9.66
N VAL A 86 -2.57 15.86 8.89
CA VAL A 86 -2.51 15.92 7.43
C VAL A 86 -3.72 15.22 6.84
N VAL A 87 -4.28 15.80 5.78
CA VAL A 87 -5.43 15.22 5.07
C VAL A 87 -4.91 14.39 3.91
N LEU A 88 -5.20 13.08 3.95
CA LEU A 88 -4.84 12.16 2.88
C LEU A 88 -5.58 12.51 1.60
N ASN A 89 -4.88 12.35 0.48
CA ASN A 89 -5.46 12.47 -0.85
C ASN A 89 -5.19 11.20 -1.65
N VAL A 90 -6.22 10.40 -1.85
CA VAL A 90 -6.20 9.18 -2.65
C VAL A 90 -6.69 9.52 -4.05
N VAL A 91 -5.91 9.15 -5.06
CA VAL A 91 -6.29 9.35 -6.46
C VAL A 91 -6.18 8.05 -7.23
N ILE A 92 -7.09 7.88 -8.20
CA ILE A 92 -6.98 6.80 -9.17
C ILE A 92 -5.76 7.07 -10.05
N SER A 93 -4.85 6.11 -10.13
CA SER A 93 -3.65 6.24 -10.94
C SER A 93 -3.98 6.24 -12.44
N LYS A 94 -3.22 6.97 -13.25
CA LYS A 94 -3.30 6.80 -14.72
C LYS A 94 -2.67 5.49 -15.19
N LEU A 95 -1.70 4.98 -14.44
CA LEU A 95 -1.11 3.66 -14.62
C LEU A 95 -1.92 2.65 -13.82
N GLN A 96 -2.52 1.67 -14.49
CA GLN A 96 -3.40 0.68 -13.88
C GLN A 96 -2.83 -0.73 -14.01
N GLY A 97 -2.96 -1.50 -12.93
CA GLY A 97 -2.55 -2.90 -12.84
C GLY A 97 -1.09 -3.10 -12.44
N LYS A 98 -0.83 -4.22 -11.75
CA LYS A 98 0.51 -4.66 -11.31
C LYS A 98 1.54 -4.63 -12.45
N GLN A 99 1.21 -5.21 -13.61
CA GLN A 99 2.13 -5.30 -14.74
C GLN A 99 2.61 -3.94 -15.23
N ALA A 100 1.71 -2.96 -15.35
CA ALA A 100 2.07 -1.61 -15.79
C ALA A 100 2.96 -0.90 -14.78
N LEU A 101 2.75 -1.12 -13.47
CA LEU A 101 3.60 -0.56 -12.43
C LEU A 101 4.97 -1.22 -12.42
N THR A 102 5.03 -2.56 -12.43
CA THR A 102 6.31 -3.30 -12.48
C THR A 102 7.15 -2.86 -13.67
N GLU A 103 6.54 -2.74 -14.86
CA GLU A 103 7.24 -2.28 -16.06
C GLU A 103 7.72 -0.83 -15.91
N ARG A 104 6.87 0.06 -15.38
CA ARG A 104 7.23 1.46 -15.15
C ARG A 104 8.39 1.64 -14.17
N PHE A 105 8.44 0.81 -13.14
CA PHE A 105 9.39 0.95 -12.03
C PHE A 105 10.56 -0.03 -12.11
N LYS A 106 10.67 -0.85 -13.17
CA LYS A 106 11.71 -1.87 -13.33
C LYS A 106 13.13 -1.33 -13.18
N ASP A 107 13.42 -0.16 -13.77
CA ASP A 107 14.77 0.41 -13.74
C ASP A 107 15.08 1.11 -12.41
N LEU A 108 14.04 1.61 -11.73
CA LEU A 108 14.17 2.13 -10.37
C LEU A 108 14.45 1.01 -9.36
N ALA A 109 13.80 -0.16 -9.53
CA ALA A 109 14.09 -1.35 -8.74
C ALA A 109 15.54 -1.83 -8.95
N LYS A 110 16.04 -1.84 -10.19
CA LYS A 110 17.46 -2.18 -10.49
C LYS A 110 18.45 -1.24 -9.80
N SER A 111 18.09 0.03 -9.62
CA SER A 111 18.97 1.01 -8.95
C SER A 111 19.02 0.82 -7.43
N GLY A 112 18.15 -0.01 -6.85
CA GLY A 112 18.02 -0.23 -5.41
C GLY A 112 17.44 0.96 -4.63
N ARG A 113 17.17 2.10 -5.28
CA ARG A 113 16.69 3.33 -4.61
C ARG A 113 15.22 3.26 -4.22
N LEU A 114 14.42 2.54 -5.00
CA LEU A 114 12.97 2.41 -4.83
C LEU A 114 12.58 1.00 -5.27
N VAL A 115 12.44 0.09 -4.30
CA VAL A 115 12.16 -1.32 -4.56
C VAL A 115 10.69 -1.61 -4.24
N PRO A 116 9.85 -1.94 -5.23
CA PRO A 116 8.46 -2.26 -4.97
C PRO A 116 8.34 -3.58 -4.20
N LEU A 117 7.40 -3.62 -3.27
CA LEU A 117 6.90 -4.86 -2.72
C LEU A 117 5.91 -5.44 -3.73
N VAL A 118 6.19 -6.65 -4.19
CA VAL A 118 5.36 -7.37 -5.17
C VAL A 118 4.93 -8.69 -4.54
N ASP A 119 3.63 -8.97 -4.58
CA ASP A 119 3.09 -10.26 -4.16
C ASP A 119 2.65 -11.03 -5.41
N ASP A 120 3.41 -12.08 -5.73
CA ASP A 120 3.17 -12.94 -6.88
C ASP A 120 2.26 -14.14 -6.58
N ARG A 121 1.81 -14.30 -5.33
CA ARG A 121 0.86 -15.36 -4.98
C ARG A 121 -0.44 -15.17 -5.75
N THR A 122 -1.05 -16.27 -6.22
CA THR A 122 -2.39 -16.23 -6.81
C THR A 122 -3.45 -16.07 -5.73
N ASN A 123 -4.65 -15.62 -6.09
CA ASN A 123 -5.77 -15.54 -5.14
C ASN A 123 -6.08 -16.92 -4.54
N GLU A 124 -5.97 -17.99 -5.33
CA GLU A 124 -6.14 -19.38 -4.87
C GLU A 124 -5.13 -19.76 -3.77
N GLN A 125 -3.86 -19.35 -3.91
CA GLN A 125 -2.84 -19.61 -2.88
C GLN A 125 -3.10 -18.84 -1.58
N LEU A 126 -3.74 -17.67 -1.65
CA LEU A 126 -4.13 -16.89 -0.47
C LEU A 126 -5.33 -17.51 0.25
N ASP A 127 -6.31 -18.04 -0.49
CA ASP A 127 -7.50 -18.66 0.09
C ASP A 127 -7.18 -20.00 0.76
N ILE A 128 -6.28 -20.80 0.19
CA ILE A 128 -5.80 -22.04 0.82
C ILE A 128 -5.13 -21.74 2.17
N GLN A 129 -4.35 -20.66 2.25
CA GLN A 129 -3.65 -20.26 3.48
C GLN A 129 -4.60 -19.75 4.56
N LYS A 130 -5.68 -19.02 4.20
CA LYS A 130 -6.75 -18.62 5.14
C LYS A 130 -7.49 -19.83 5.71
N THR A 131 -7.68 -20.87 4.90
CA THR A 131 -8.42 -22.07 5.30
C THR A 131 -7.61 -22.98 6.23
N GLN A 132 -6.27 -23.03 6.07
CA GLN A 132 -5.39 -23.84 6.93
C GLN A 132 -4.98 -23.16 8.25
N GLY A 133 -5.20 -21.84 8.41
CA GLY A 133 -4.93 -21.11 9.66
C GLY A 133 -6.01 -21.26 10.74
N SER A 134 -7.13 -21.93 10.45
CA SER A 134 -8.28 -22.07 11.36
C SER A 134 -8.57 -23.53 11.75
N GLN A 135 -7.52 -24.33 11.97
CA GLN A 135 -7.65 -25.57 12.74
C GLN A 135 -6.88 -25.39 14.05
N ARG A 136 -7.59 -24.88 15.08
CA ARG A 136 -7.19 -25.11 16.47
C ARG A 136 -7.16 -26.64 16.67
N PRO A 137 -6.05 -27.24 17.13
CA PRO A 137 -6.11 -28.63 17.55
C PRO A 137 -7.00 -28.70 18.80
N SER A 138 -8.21 -29.24 18.62
CA SER A 138 -9.03 -29.75 19.71
C SER A 138 -8.39 -31.04 20.24
N SER A 139 -7.39 -30.86 21.10
CA SER A 139 -6.84 -31.88 22.00
C SER A 139 -6.54 -31.08 23.27
N TRP A 140 -7.33 -31.21 24.33
CA TRP A 140 -7.22 -32.29 25.29
C TRP A 140 -8.60 -32.75 25.80
N MET A 141 -9.03 -33.93 25.35
CA MET A 141 -9.97 -34.80 26.06
C MET A 141 -9.24 -36.13 26.27
N TYR A 142 -8.64 -36.31 27.45
CA TYR A 142 -8.23 -37.56 28.13
C TYR A 142 -7.68 -37.06 29.48
N GLN A 143 -8.10 -37.49 30.67
CA GLN A 143 -8.94 -38.58 31.16
C GLN A 143 -9.62 -38.09 32.44
#